data_AF-A0A9N9MAV7-F1
#
_entry.id   AF-A0A9N9MAV7-F1
#
_cell.length_a   1.000
_cell.length_b   1.000
_cell.length_c   1.000
_cell.angle_alpha   90.00
_cell.angle_beta   90.00
_cell.angle_gamma   90.00
#
_symmetry.space_group_name_H-M   'P 1'
#
loop_
_entity.id
_entity.type
_entity.pdbx_description
1 polymer ?
#
loop_
_entity_poly.entity_id
_entity_poly.type
_entity_poly.pdbx_seq_one_letter_code
_entity_poly.pdbx_strand_id
1 'polypeptide(L)'
;MGENDTTPVAALQELAVKGGFRKPYYELMSQSIGSDTDTSRFQCLVTAAGIKASGSGWSKQTSKNQAAQRVLMKMGIEVPYETPATFFFKMASRASEEALKREKSKYL
;
A
#
# COMPACT_ATOMS: atom_id res chain seq x y z
N MET A 1 -0.44 1.56 26.83
CA MET A 1 -0.52 0.42 25.89
C MET A 1 -0.21 0.95 24.50
N GLY A 2 0.75 0.35 23.80
CA GLY A 2 1.34 0.88 22.57
C GLY A 2 0.39 0.86 21.38
N GLU A 3 -0.03 2.04 20.96
CA GLU A 3 -0.64 2.28 19.66
C GLU A 3 0.51 2.66 18.70
N ASN A 4 0.50 2.10 17.48
CA ASN A 4 1.23 2.56 16.27
C ASN A 4 2.40 1.74 15.68
N ASP A 5 2.67 0.50 16.09
CA ASP A 5 3.68 -0.36 15.39
C ASP A 5 3.08 -1.61 14.73
N THR A 6 1.76 -1.69 14.57
CA THR A 6 1.14 -2.82 13.87
C THR A 6 1.22 -2.62 12.36
N THR A 7 2.12 -3.38 11.73
CA THR A 7 2.19 -3.46 10.27
C THR A 7 0.81 -3.82 9.68
N PRO A 8 0.46 -3.37 8.46
CA PRO A 8 -0.82 -3.72 7.83
C PRO A 8 -1.05 -5.23 7.74
N VAL A 9 0.03 -6.00 7.61
CA VAL A 9 -0.02 -7.47 7.63
C VAL A 9 -0.48 -7.98 8.99
N ALA A 10 0.08 -7.46 10.08
CA ALA A 10 -0.31 -7.82 11.44
C ALA A 10 -1.77 -7.41 11.74
N ALA A 11 -2.15 -6.18 11.38
CA ALA A 11 -3.53 -5.71 11.53
C ALA A 11 -4.53 -6.58 10.76
N LEU A 12 -4.21 -6.95 9.52
CA LEU A 12 -5.05 -7.85 8.72
C LEU A 12 -5.13 -9.26 9.31
N GLN A 13 -4.04 -9.76 9.89
CA GLN A 13 -4.03 -11.05 10.57
C GLN A 13 -4.89 -11.03 11.85
N GLU A 14 -4.77 -9.99 12.67
CA GLU A 14 -5.60 -9.83 13.86
C GLU A 14 -7.08 -9.75 13.50
N LEU A 15 -7.42 -9.00 12.46
CA LEU A 15 -8.80 -8.92 11.98
C LEU A 15 -9.31 -10.26 11.48
N ALA A 16 -8.47 -11.06 10.82
CA ALA A 16 -8.84 -12.42 10.42
C ALA A 16 -9.18 -13.30 11.62
N VAL A 17 -8.37 -13.23 12.67
CA VAL A 17 -8.60 -13.96 13.92
C VAL A 17 -9.86 -13.46 14.62
N LYS A 18 -10.01 -12.14 14.79
CA LYS A 18 -11.15 -11.51 15.49
C LYS A 18 -12.46 -11.66 14.72
N GLY A 19 -12.42 -11.54 13.40
CA GLY A 19 -13.58 -11.62 12.50
C GLY A 19 -13.94 -13.04 12.07
N GLY A 20 -13.20 -14.06 12.52
CA GLY A 20 -13.51 -15.46 12.24
C GLY A 20 -13.36 -15.87 10.77
N PHE A 21 -12.62 -15.11 9.95
CA PHE A 21 -12.40 -15.43 8.55
C PHE A 21 -11.07 -16.13 8.31
N ARG A 22 -10.95 -16.81 7.15
CA ARG A 22 -9.74 -17.54 6.78
C ARG A 22 -8.53 -16.62 6.75
N LYS A 23 -7.38 -17.17 7.16
CA LYS A 23 -6.07 -16.49 7.14
C LYS A 23 -5.82 -15.83 5.76
N PRO A 24 -5.30 -14.59 5.72
CA PRO A 24 -4.98 -13.92 4.46
C PRO A 24 -4.00 -14.73 3.63
N TYR A 25 -4.27 -14.86 2.33
CA TYR A 25 -3.37 -15.50 1.38
C TYR A 25 -2.53 -14.44 0.66
N TYR A 26 -1.22 -14.67 0.59
CA TYR A 26 -0.26 -13.76 -0.05
C TYR A 26 0.39 -14.47 -1.23
N GLU A 27 0.31 -13.83 -2.39
CA GLU A 27 0.88 -14.32 -3.65
C GLU A 27 1.84 -13.29 -4.21
N LEU A 28 3.04 -13.71 -4.62
CA LEU A 28 3.99 -12.84 -5.31
C LEU A 28 3.66 -12.87 -6.81
N MET A 29 3.15 -11.77 -7.34
CA MET A 29 2.66 -11.68 -8.72
C MET A 29 3.78 -11.39 -9.72
N SER A 30 4.64 -10.43 -9.40
CA SER A 30 5.65 -9.94 -10.33
C SER A 30 6.83 -9.35 -9.59
N GLN A 31 8.01 -9.50 -10.18
CA GLN A 31 9.23 -8.83 -9.76
C GLN A 31 9.86 -8.21 -10.99
N SER A 32 9.82 -6.89 -11.07
CA SER A 32 10.58 -6.11 -12.03
C SER A 32 11.93 -5.80 -11.39
N ILE A 33 13.00 -6.25 -12.02
CA ILE A 33 14.38 -5.91 -11.63
C ILE A 33 14.79 -4.83 -12.62
N GLY A 34 14.94 -3.59 -12.14
CA GLY A 34 15.52 -2.54 -12.96
C GLY A 34 17.06 -2.58 -12.91
N SER A 35 17.70 -1.71 -13.67
CA SER A 35 19.16 -1.63 -13.79
C SER A 35 19.87 -1.46 -12.45
N ASP A 36 19.19 -0.80 -11.50
CA ASP A 36 19.68 -0.51 -10.16
C ASP A 36 18.70 -1.02 -9.09
N THR A 37 19.20 -1.30 -7.89
CA THR A 37 18.40 -1.80 -6.75
C THR A 37 17.19 -0.91 -6.43
N ASP A 38 17.33 0.42 -6.56
CA ASP A 38 16.26 1.42 -6.32
C ASP A 38 15.10 1.35 -7.33
N THR A 39 15.37 0.82 -8.52
CA THR A 39 14.36 0.71 -9.59
C THR A 39 13.61 -0.61 -9.57
N SER A 40 14.02 -1.55 -8.72
CA SER A 40 13.35 -2.85 -8.58
C SER A 40 11.98 -2.70 -7.94
N ARG A 41 10.96 -3.34 -8.51
CA ARG A 41 9.59 -3.35 -8.00
C ARG A 41 9.08 -4.77 -7.82
N PHE A 42 8.55 -5.04 -6.63
CA PHE A 42 7.89 -6.27 -6.26
C PHE A 42 6.39 -6.03 -6.18
N GLN A 43 5.60 -6.92 -6.76
CA GLN A 43 4.15 -6.89 -6.71
C GLN A 43 3.62 -8.11 -5.96
N CYS A 44 2.74 -7.88 -4.99
CA CYS A 44 2.12 -8.90 -4.17
C CYS A 44 0.61 -8.74 -4.23
N LEU A 45 -0.10 -9.84 -4.39
CA LEU A 45 -1.55 -9.93 -4.29
C LEU A 45 -1.92 -10.53 -2.94
N VAL A 46 -2.89 -9.90 -2.27
CA VAL A 46 -3.45 -10.39 -1.01
C VAL A 46 -4.92 -10.68 -1.20
N THR A 47 -5.34 -11.85 -0.71
CA THR A 47 -6.74 -12.26 -0.65
C THR A 47 -7.15 -12.49 0.81
N ALA A 48 -8.12 -11.73 1.32
CA ALA A 48 -8.68 -11.94 2.66
C ALA A 48 -10.18 -11.59 2.68
N ALA A 49 -10.99 -12.42 3.36
CA ALA A 49 -12.45 -12.27 3.46
C ALA A 49 -13.16 -12.00 2.10
N GLY A 50 -12.71 -12.65 1.03
CA GLY A 50 -13.25 -12.45 -0.33
C GLY A 50 -12.75 -11.20 -1.06
N ILE A 51 -12.01 -10.32 -0.37
CA ILE A 51 -11.41 -9.12 -0.94
C ILE A 51 -10.02 -9.44 -1.47
N LYS A 52 -9.75 -8.98 -2.70
CA LYS A 52 -8.43 -9.05 -3.33
C LYS A 52 -7.88 -7.65 -3.54
N ALA A 53 -6.61 -7.45 -3.18
CA ALA A 53 -5.88 -6.23 -3.51
C ALA A 53 -4.40 -6.52 -3.76
N SER A 54 -3.84 -5.82 -4.74
CA SER A 54 -2.41 -5.88 -5.04
C SER A 54 -1.69 -4.65 -4.51
N GLY A 55 -0.50 -4.88 -3.98
CA GLY A 55 0.45 -3.87 -3.54
C GLY A 55 1.76 -4.04 -4.28
N SER A 56 2.50 -2.94 -4.35
CA SER A 56 3.81 -2.84 -4.98
C SER A 56 4.80 -2.15 -4.04
N GLY A 57 6.07 -2.51 -4.12
CA GLY A 57 7.10 -1.89 -3.31
C GLY A 57 8.50 -2.27 -3.78
N TRP A 58 9.51 -1.63 -3.21
CA TRP A 58 10.92 -1.92 -3.53
C TRP A 58 11.42 -3.24 -2.92
N SER A 59 10.61 -3.86 -2.07
CA SER A 59 10.92 -5.13 -1.44
C SER A 59 9.68 -6.01 -1.32
N LYS A 60 9.89 -7.31 -1.14
CA LYS A 60 8.81 -8.27 -0.86
C LYS A 60 8.00 -7.87 0.38
N GLN A 61 8.65 -7.29 1.40
CA GLN A 61 8.00 -6.85 2.63
C GLN A 61 7.11 -5.63 2.41
N THR A 62 7.63 -4.59 1.73
CA THR A 62 6.86 -3.38 1.43
C THR A 62 5.69 -3.67 0.51
N SER A 63 5.89 -4.55 -0.48
CA SER A 63 4.85 -5.02 -1.38
C SER A 63 3.70 -5.73 -0.64
N LYS A 64 4.02 -6.64 0.30
CA LYS A 64 3.02 -7.31 1.15
C LYS A 64 2.26 -6.32 2.03
N ASN A 65 2.96 -5.39 2.69
CA ASN A 65 2.31 -4.41 3.55
C ASN A 65 1.39 -3.49 2.77
N GLN A 66 1.79 -3.02 1.58
CA GLN A 66 0.93 -2.21 0.73
C GLN A 66 -0.31 -3.00 0.26
N ALA A 67 -0.15 -4.28 -0.07
CA ALA A 67 -1.26 -5.13 -0.49
C ALA A 67 -2.26 -5.34 0.66
N ALA A 68 -1.77 -5.66 1.86
CA ALA A 68 -2.59 -5.81 3.06
C ALA A 68 -3.30 -4.50 3.43
N GLN A 69 -2.60 -3.35 3.38
CA GLN A 69 -3.20 -2.04 3.62
C GLN A 69 -4.37 -1.77 2.66
N ARG A 70 -4.22 -2.09 1.38
CA ARG A 70 -5.30 -1.91 0.40
C ARG A 70 -6.50 -2.81 0.67
N VAL A 71 -6.28 -4.03 1.18
CA VAL A 71 -7.38 -4.89 1.64
C VAL A 71 -8.09 -4.27 2.83
N LEU A 72 -7.34 -3.77 3.82
CA LEU A 72 -7.90 -3.11 4.99
C LEU A 72 -8.71 -1.86 4.61
N MET A 73 -8.18 -1.02 3.72
CA MET A 73 -8.92 0.12 3.17
C MET A 73 -10.23 -0.30 2.49
N LYS A 74 -10.23 -1.40 1.73
CA LYS A 74 -11.45 -1.96 1.13
C LYS A 74 -12.43 -2.52 2.18
N MET A 75 -11.96 -2.87 3.37
CA MET A 75 -12.79 -3.23 4.52
C MET A 75 -13.27 -2.00 5.32
N GLY A 76 -12.85 -0.79 4.95
CA GLY A 76 -13.15 0.44 5.70
C GLY A 76 -12.27 0.64 6.93
N ILE A 77 -11.11 -0.01 6.98
CA ILE A 77 -10.18 0.04 8.11
C ILE A 77 -8.93 0.80 7.65
N GLU A 78 -8.74 1.98 8.23
CA GLU A 78 -7.54 2.78 8.00
C GLU A 78 -6.44 2.34 8.96
N VAL A 79 -5.28 1.95 8.40
CA VAL A 79 -4.06 1.70 9.17
C VAL A 79 -3.03 2.77 8.85
N PRO A 80 -2.44 3.42 9.88
CA PRO A 80 -1.40 4.42 9.71
C PRO A 80 -0.10 3.73 9.29
N TYR A 81 -0.03 3.32 8.03
CA TYR A 81 1.17 2.74 7.44
C TYR A 81 1.56 3.55 6.21
N GLU A 82 2.40 4.55 6.44
CA GLU A 82 3.01 5.31 5.35
C GLU A 82 4.32 4.63 4.97
N THR A 83 4.38 4.04 3.77
CA THR A 83 5.68 3.70 3.21
C THR A 83 6.38 4.98 2.79
N PRO A 84 7.72 5.09 2.89
CA PRO A 84 8.44 6.24 2.37
C PRO A 84 8.08 6.50 0.90
N ALA A 85 7.84 5.45 0.11
CA ALA A 85 7.36 5.58 -1.26
C ALA A 85 5.97 6.23 -1.39
N THR A 86 5.02 5.94 -0.48
CA THR A 86 3.73 6.64 -0.48
C THR A 86 3.89 8.11 -0.12
N PHE A 87 4.79 8.42 0.81
CA PHE A 87 5.12 9.80 1.19
C PHE A 87 5.65 10.58 -0.02
N PHE A 88 6.66 10.03 -0.71
CA PHE A 88 7.23 10.64 -1.91
C PHE A 88 6.23 10.74 -3.07
N PHE A 89 5.43 9.70 -3.33
CA PHE A 89 4.42 9.74 -4.39
C PHE A 89 3.31 10.77 -4.13
N LYS A 90 2.87 10.90 -2.86
CA LYS A 90 1.90 11.89 -2.42
C LYS A 90 2.46 13.31 -2.56
N MET A 91 3.72 13.52 -2.20
CA MET A 91 4.40 14.81 -2.41
C MET A 91 4.55 15.16 -3.89
N ALA A 92 4.98 14.21 -4.74
CA ALA A 92 5.14 14.42 -6.16
C ALA A 92 3.81 14.76 -6.86
N SER A 93 2.74 14.03 -6.53
CA SER A 93 1.40 14.30 -7.07
C SER A 93 0.87 15.68 -6.67
N ARG A 94 1.08 16.07 -5.40
CA ARG A 94 0.64 17.38 -4.89
C ARG A 94 1.36 18.54 -5.59
N ALA A 95 2.67 18.41 -5.84
CA ALA A 95 3.43 19.38 -6.61
C ALA A 95 2.92 19.53 -8.05
N SER A 96 2.50 18.43 -8.68
CA SER A 96 1.94 18.45 -10.05
C SER A 96 0.54 19.08 -10.10
N GLU A 97 -0.33 18.78 -9.15
CA GLU A 97 -1.68 19.39 -9.07
C GLU A 97 -1.61 20.91 -8.79
N GLU A 98 -0.68 21.35 -7.95
CA GLU A 98 -0.44 22.78 -7.70
C GLU A 98 0.09 23.51 -8.95
N ALA A 99 0.97 22.86 -9.73
CA ALA A 99 1.46 23.41 -11.00
C ALA A 99 0.32 23.57 -12.03
N LEU A 100 -0.57 22.57 -12.15
CA LEU A 100 -1.71 22.64 -13.07
C LEU A 100 -2.73 23.70 -12.67
N LYS A 101 -3.01 23.87 -11.36
CA LYS A 101 -3.87 24.97 -10.87
C LYS A 101 -3.27 26.34 -11.17
N ARG A 102 -1.96 26.49 -10.99
CA ARG A 102 -1.25 27.75 -11.27
C ARG A 102 -1.24 28.09 -12.75
N GLU A 103 -1.14 27.10 -13.63
CA GLU A 103 -1.20 27.30 -15.07
C GLU A 103 -2.62 27.63 -15.56
N LYS A 104 -3.64 26.93 -15.07
CA LYS A 104 -5.04 27.23 -15.40
C LYS A 104 -5.51 28.59 -14.89
N SER A 105 -4.98 29.07 -13.76
CA SER A 105 -5.26 30.42 -13.23
C SER A 105 -4.66 31.55 -14.08
N LYS A 106 -3.83 31.24 -15.07
CA LYS A 106 -3.22 32.23 -15.96
C LYS A 106 -4.07 32.56 -17.19
N TYR A 107 -5.10 31.75 -17.45
CA TYR A 107 -5.99 31.85 -18.61
C TYR A 107 -7.45 32.14 -18.24
N LEU A 108 -7.72 32.41 -16.96
CA LEU A 108 -9.01 32.87 -16.43
C LEU A 108 -8.83 34.30 -15.91
#